data_AF-A0A1M7MN19-F1
#
_entry.id   AF-A0A1M7MN19-F1
#
_cell.length_a   1.000
_cell.length_b   1.000
_cell.length_c   1.000
_cell.angle_alpha   90.00
_cell.angle_beta   90.00
_cell.angle_gamma   90.00
#
_symmetry.space_group_name_H-M   'P 1'
#
loop_
_entity.id
_entity.type
_entity.pdbx_description
1 polymer ?
#
loop_
_entity_poly.entity_id
_entity_poly.type
_entity_poly.pdbx_seq_one_letter_code
_entity_poly.pdbx_strand_id
1 'polypeptide(L)'
;MKLTTRLSTLLILGALGSFAATAAHARSDAAFMKEAAQAGNAEVEASKLAQTKAQRADVKTFAQTMIDDHTKVGEELKALAASKKVDLPTGPSVMQKGELKMIDAGADAKFDERYVKAFGVKAHEDTVKLFEQAAKEAKDADVKAFAQKTLPGLQHHLEMARALQPAKP
;
A
#
# COMPACT_ATOMS: atom_id res chain seq x y z
N MET A 1 62.65 55.19 -0.64
CA MET A 1 62.96 54.66 0.70
C MET A 1 61.85 55.05 1.67
N LYS A 2 60.96 54.11 2.00
CA LYS A 2 60.32 53.86 3.31
C LYS A 2 59.12 52.95 3.12
N LEU A 3 59.22 51.80 3.77
CA LEU A 3 58.32 50.66 3.82
C LEU A 3 57.29 50.92 4.94
N THR A 4 56.00 50.67 4.72
CA THR A 4 55.09 50.23 5.79
C THR A 4 53.94 49.39 5.23
N THR A 5 53.90 48.16 5.71
CA THR A 5 52.88 47.12 5.58
C THR A 5 51.53 47.55 6.16
N ARG A 6 50.40 47.17 5.53
CA ARG A 6 49.25 46.58 6.24
C ARG A 6 48.55 45.53 5.39
N LEU A 7 48.37 44.38 6.05
CA LEU A 7 47.62 43.21 5.63
C LEU A 7 46.12 43.50 5.76
N SER A 8 45.31 43.10 4.79
CA SER A 8 43.85 42.91 4.97
C SER A 8 43.36 41.87 3.99
N THR A 9 43.30 40.64 4.48
CA THR A 9 42.57 39.52 3.87
C THR A 9 41.08 39.78 4.00
N LEU A 10 40.32 39.69 2.90
CA LEU A 10 38.89 39.38 2.99
C LEU A 10 38.53 38.35 1.91
N LEU A 11 38.47 37.10 2.34
CA LEU A 11 37.80 36.00 1.65
C LEU A 11 36.28 36.25 1.75
N ILE A 12 35.58 36.35 0.62
CA ILE A 12 34.14 36.12 0.60
C ILE A 12 33.91 34.82 -0.17
N LEU A 13 33.72 33.76 0.61
CA LEU A 13 33.31 32.45 0.18
C LEU A 13 31.80 32.53 -0.16
N GLY A 14 31.47 32.55 -1.45
CA GLY A 14 30.10 32.40 -1.92
C GLY A 14 29.63 30.97 -1.68
N ALA A 15 28.95 30.74 -0.56
CA ALA A 15 28.31 29.46 -0.28
C ALA A 15 27.15 29.24 -1.26
N LEU A 16 27.37 28.37 -2.25
CA LEU A 16 26.30 27.70 -2.99
C LEU A 16 25.52 26.86 -1.98
N GLY A 17 24.40 27.40 -1.50
CA GLY A 17 23.42 26.66 -0.73
C GLY A 17 22.90 25.49 -1.57
N SER A 18 23.48 24.32 -1.37
CA SER A 18 22.90 23.08 -1.85
C SER A 18 21.64 22.84 -1.05
N PHE A 19 20.48 23.20 -1.63
CA PHE A 19 19.21 22.63 -1.22
C PHE A 19 19.25 21.14 -1.56
N ALA A 20 19.86 20.35 -0.68
CA ALA A 20 19.59 18.93 -0.61
C ALA A 20 18.15 18.81 -0.09
N ALA A 21 17.19 18.85 -1.02
CA ALA A 21 15.87 18.32 -0.74
C ALA A 21 16.08 16.92 -0.18
N THR A 22 15.67 16.70 1.06
CA THR A 22 15.60 15.37 1.65
C THR A 22 14.53 14.61 0.86
N ALA A 23 14.94 14.04 -0.27
CA ALA A 23 14.15 13.03 -0.95
C ALA A 23 14.04 11.87 0.04
N ALA A 24 12.94 11.86 0.80
CA ALA A 24 12.43 10.62 1.38
C ALA A 24 12.55 9.58 0.27
N HIS A 25 13.22 8.45 0.56
CA HIS A 25 13.58 7.48 -0.47
C HIS A 25 12.29 7.04 -1.20
N ALA A 26 12.08 7.57 -2.40
CA ALA A 26 10.89 7.30 -3.18
C ALA A 26 10.88 5.80 -3.50
N ARG A 27 9.73 5.15 -3.28
CA ARG A 27 9.57 3.73 -3.59
C ARG A 27 9.76 3.53 -5.10
N SER A 28 10.50 2.49 -5.48
CA SER A 28 10.64 2.13 -6.90
C SER A 28 9.34 1.54 -7.45
N ASP A 29 9.09 1.70 -8.74
CA ASP A 29 7.90 1.15 -9.40
C ASP A 29 7.82 -0.38 -9.25
N ALA A 30 8.97 -1.06 -9.30
CA ALA A 30 9.05 -2.51 -9.06
C ALA A 30 8.71 -2.88 -7.61
N ALA A 31 9.14 -2.09 -6.62
CA ALA A 31 8.77 -2.31 -5.23
C ALA A 31 7.27 -2.08 -5.00
N PHE A 32 6.69 -1.04 -5.60
CA PHE A 32 5.25 -0.80 -5.58
C PHE A 32 4.47 -2.00 -6.12
N MET A 33 4.83 -2.51 -7.31
CA MET A 33 4.11 -3.65 -7.90
C MET A 33 4.21 -4.92 -7.03
N LYS A 34 5.37 -5.16 -6.39
CA LYS A 34 5.55 -6.30 -5.48
C LYS A 34 4.71 -6.15 -4.20
N GLU A 35 4.70 -4.96 -3.59
CA GLU A 35 3.89 -4.68 -2.39
C GLU A 35 2.39 -4.77 -2.71
N ALA A 36 1.94 -4.22 -3.84
CA ALA A 36 0.56 -4.32 -4.31
C ALA A 36 0.14 -5.77 -4.56
N ALA A 37 1.01 -6.60 -5.15
CA ALA A 37 0.74 -8.02 -5.35
C ALA A 37 0.60 -8.78 -4.02
N GLN A 38 1.46 -8.49 -3.04
CA GLN A 38 1.37 -9.11 -1.71
C GLN A 38 0.08 -8.72 -0.98
N ALA A 39 -0.28 -7.43 -1.01
CA ALA A 39 -1.53 -6.91 -0.44
C ALA A 39 -2.76 -7.60 -1.06
N GLY A 40 -2.88 -7.59 -2.39
CA GLY A 40 -4.01 -8.21 -3.08
C GLY A 40 -4.12 -9.72 -2.80
N ASN A 41 -3.00 -10.45 -2.80
CA ASN A 41 -3.02 -11.87 -2.44
C ASN A 41 -3.47 -12.10 -0.99
N ALA A 42 -3.02 -11.25 -0.05
CA ALA A 42 -3.40 -11.35 1.35
C ALA A 42 -4.89 -11.09 1.56
N GLU A 43 -5.45 -10.08 0.88
CA GLU A 43 -6.87 -9.73 0.95
C GLU A 43 -7.76 -10.81 0.33
N VAL A 44 -7.35 -11.42 -0.78
CA VAL A 44 -8.06 -12.56 -1.38
C VAL A 44 -8.04 -13.78 -0.44
N GLU A 45 -6.89 -14.12 0.13
CA GLU A 45 -6.79 -15.25 1.08
C GLU A 45 -7.60 -15.02 2.35
N ALA A 46 -7.53 -13.82 2.94
CA ALA A 46 -8.31 -13.45 4.12
C ALA A 46 -9.81 -13.50 3.84
N SER A 47 -10.23 -13.05 2.65
CA SER A 47 -11.63 -12.99 2.27
C SER A 47 -12.20 -14.37 1.95
N LYS A 48 -11.40 -15.29 1.39
CA LYS A 48 -11.77 -16.71 1.28
C LYS A 48 -11.98 -17.34 2.65
N LEU A 49 -11.13 -17.01 3.62
CA LEU A 49 -11.34 -17.46 5.00
C LEU A 49 -12.66 -16.90 5.55
N ALA A 50 -12.94 -15.61 5.32
CA ALA A 50 -14.18 -14.97 5.75
C ALA A 50 -15.44 -15.58 5.13
N GLN A 51 -15.43 -16.02 3.86
CA GLN A 51 -16.55 -16.77 3.28
C GLN A 51 -16.94 -18.00 4.11
N THR A 52 -15.93 -18.67 4.68
CA THR A 52 -16.15 -19.91 5.44
C THR A 52 -16.43 -19.67 6.93
N LYS A 53 -15.82 -18.64 7.53
CA LYS A 53 -15.81 -18.45 8.99
C LYS A 53 -16.71 -17.34 9.47
N ALA A 54 -17.00 -16.35 8.63
CA ALA A 54 -17.79 -15.22 9.07
C ALA A 54 -19.20 -15.64 9.46
N GLN A 55 -19.78 -14.96 10.45
CA GLN A 55 -21.14 -15.24 10.92
C GLN A 55 -22.14 -14.23 10.36
N ARG A 56 -21.73 -12.97 10.22
CA ARG A 56 -22.57 -11.91 9.66
C ARG A 56 -22.63 -11.98 8.13
N ALA A 57 -23.83 -11.83 7.59
CA ALA A 57 -24.07 -11.87 6.14
C ALA A 57 -23.45 -10.67 5.39
N ASP A 58 -23.38 -9.50 6.02
CA ASP A 58 -22.75 -8.31 5.47
C ASP A 58 -21.22 -8.47 5.33
N VAL A 59 -20.57 -9.12 6.31
CA VAL A 59 -19.14 -9.46 6.26
C VAL A 59 -18.85 -10.48 5.15
N LYS A 60 -19.71 -11.49 4.96
CA LYS A 60 -19.60 -12.41 3.82
C LYS A 60 -19.77 -11.70 2.48
N THR A 61 -20.71 -10.76 2.40
CA THR A 61 -20.93 -9.99 1.16
C THR A 61 -19.69 -9.17 0.83
N PHE A 62 -19.14 -8.44 1.81
CA PHE A 62 -17.90 -7.70 1.66
C PHE A 62 -16.73 -8.60 1.23
N ALA A 63 -16.57 -9.76 1.89
CA ALA A 63 -15.52 -10.71 1.52
C ALA A 63 -15.65 -11.22 0.08
N GLN A 64 -16.88 -11.41 -0.43
CA GLN A 64 -17.07 -11.82 -1.82
C GLN A 64 -16.63 -10.70 -2.78
N THR A 65 -17.02 -9.46 -2.50
CA THR A 65 -16.55 -8.28 -3.26
C THR A 65 -15.03 -8.19 -3.29
N MET A 66 -14.36 -8.40 -2.14
CA MET A 66 -12.89 -8.39 -2.08
C MET A 66 -12.27 -9.49 -2.95
N ILE A 67 -12.84 -10.70 -2.94
CA ILE A 67 -12.36 -11.79 -3.79
C ILE A 67 -12.46 -11.39 -5.27
N ASP A 68 -13.62 -10.91 -5.70
CA ASP A 68 -13.90 -10.62 -7.11
C ASP A 68 -13.03 -9.47 -7.63
N ASP A 69 -13.00 -8.35 -6.89
CA ASP A 69 -12.29 -7.15 -7.32
C ASP A 69 -10.77 -7.31 -7.23
N HIS A 70 -10.24 -7.84 -6.12
CA HIS A 70 -8.78 -7.99 -5.96
C HIS A 70 -8.22 -9.08 -6.87
N THR A 71 -8.99 -10.14 -7.19
CA THR A 71 -8.56 -11.12 -8.20
C THR A 71 -8.41 -10.46 -9.56
N LYS A 72 -9.39 -9.64 -9.98
CA LYS A 72 -9.33 -8.92 -11.26
C LYS A 72 -8.15 -7.94 -11.30
N VAL A 73 -7.98 -7.11 -10.28
CA VAL A 73 -6.86 -6.17 -10.17
C VAL A 73 -5.51 -6.91 -10.14
N GLY A 74 -5.45 -8.07 -9.49
CA GLY A 74 -4.26 -8.92 -9.47
C GLY A 74 -3.85 -9.42 -10.85
N GLU A 75 -4.79 -9.81 -11.71
CA GLU A 75 -4.50 -10.19 -13.09
C GLU A 75 -4.02 -9.00 -13.94
N GLU A 76 -4.62 -7.83 -13.77
CA GLU A 76 -4.14 -6.60 -14.43
C GLU A 76 -2.70 -6.25 -13.99
N LEU A 77 -2.40 -6.38 -12.70
CA LEU A 77 -1.07 -6.14 -12.15
C LEU A 77 -0.03 -7.14 -12.68
N LYS A 78 -0.39 -8.43 -12.79
CA LYS A 78 0.48 -9.45 -13.39
C LYS A 78 0.83 -9.14 -14.84
N ALA A 79 -0.15 -8.73 -15.64
CA ALA A 79 0.07 -8.35 -17.03
C ALA A 79 1.00 -7.13 -17.14
N LEU A 80 0.77 -6.11 -16.32
CA LEU A 80 1.66 -4.94 -16.24
C LEU A 80 3.08 -5.35 -15.85
N ALA A 81 3.24 -6.11 -14.77
CA ALA A 81 4.55 -6.53 -14.29
C ALA A 81 5.33 -7.36 -15.32
N ALA A 82 4.64 -8.24 -16.06
CA ALA A 82 5.24 -8.99 -17.16
C ALA A 82 5.78 -8.06 -18.27
N SER A 83 5.02 -7.03 -18.65
CA SER A 83 5.47 -6.03 -19.64
C SER A 83 6.70 -5.24 -19.17
N LYS A 84 6.85 -5.07 -17.85
CA LYS A 84 7.97 -4.37 -17.21
C LYS A 84 9.09 -5.30 -16.76
N LYS A 85 8.99 -6.61 -17.05
CA LYS A 85 9.94 -7.66 -16.63
C LYS A 85 10.19 -7.65 -15.12
N VAL A 86 9.14 -7.46 -14.34
CA VAL A 86 9.17 -7.50 -12.88
C VAL A 86 8.54 -8.80 -12.39
N ASP A 87 9.32 -9.61 -11.68
CA ASP A 87 8.81 -10.81 -11.03
C ASP A 87 7.97 -10.44 -9.79
N LEU A 88 6.71 -10.85 -9.79
CA LEU A 88 5.80 -10.65 -8.67
C LEU A 88 5.83 -11.82 -7.69
N PRO A 89 5.69 -11.56 -6.39
CA PRO A 89 5.38 -12.61 -5.42
C PRO A 89 4.00 -13.20 -5.71
N THR A 90 3.88 -14.52 -5.56
CA THR A 90 2.64 -15.29 -5.83
C THR A 90 1.75 -15.46 -4.60
N GLY A 91 2.09 -14.83 -3.47
CA GLY A 91 1.31 -14.90 -2.25
C GLY A 91 1.62 -13.75 -1.29
N PRO A 92 1.02 -13.78 -0.09
CA PRO A 92 1.21 -12.74 0.92
C PRO A 92 2.65 -12.71 1.43
N SER A 93 3.08 -11.55 1.94
CA SER A 93 4.32 -11.41 2.70
C SER A 93 4.30 -12.27 3.97
N VAL A 94 5.48 -12.50 4.57
CA VAL A 94 5.60 -13.24 5.85
C VAL A 94 4.76 -12.59 6.94
N MET A 95 4.74 -11.26 7.02
CA MET A 95 3.95 -10.51 8.00
C MET A 95 2.45 -10.71 7.78
N GLN A 96 1.98 -10.60 6.54
CA GLN A 96 0.56 -10.82 6.20
C GLN A 96 0.13 -12.27 6.45
N LYS A 97 1.01 -13.26 6.22
CA LYS A 97 0.75 -14.65 6.63
C LYS A 97 0.59 -14.80 8.15
N GLY A 98 1.33 -14.00 8.92
CA GLY A 98 1.14 -13.91 10.37
C GLY A 98 -0.25 -13.35 10.73
N GLU A 99 -0.65 -12.24 10.10
CA GLU A 99 -1.97 -11.63 10.30
C GLU A 99 -3.12 -12.58 9.90
N LEU A 100 -2.97 -13.32 8.79
CA LEU A 100 -3.92 -14.37 8.37
C LEU A 100 -4.10 -15.44 9.47
N LYS A 101 -3.00 -15.94 10.04
CA LYS A 101 -3.06 -16.90 11.15
C LYS A 101 -3.74 -16.32 12.39
N MET A 102 -3.51 -15.04 12.67
CA MET A 102 -4.11 -14.36 13.82
C MET A 102 -5.63 -14.21 13.68
N ILE A 103 -6.14 -13.91 12.48
CA ILE A 103 -7.59 -13.85 12.28
C ILE A 103 -8.24 -15.23 12.29
N ASP A 104 -7.52 -16.26 11.82
CA ASP A 104 -7.98 -17.65 11.72
C ASP A 104 -8.11 -18.38 13.06
N ALA A 105 -7.40 -17.89 14.09
CA ALA A 105 -7.45 -18.44 15.43
C ALA A 105 -8.88 -18.39 16.01
N GLY A 106 -9.56 -19.54 15.96
CA GLY A 106 -10.88 -19.78 16.54
C GLY A 106 -12.07 -19.54 15.60
N ALA A 107 -13.03 -20.47 15.60
CA ALA A 107 -14.36 -20.28 15.03
C ALA A 107 -15.28 -19.63 16.09
N ASP A 108 -14.85 -18.49 16.62
CA ASP A 108 -15.59 -17.75 17.65
C ASP A 108 -16.28 -16.51 17.06
N ALA A 109 -17.23 -15.95 17.80
CA ALA A 109 -18.03 -14.78 17.40
C ALA A 109 -17.20 -13.52 17.13
N LYS A 110 -15.88 -13.56 17.35
CA LYS A 110 -14.95 -12.45 17.13
C LYS A 110 -14.21 -12.52 15.79
N PHE A 111 -14.40 -13.59 14.99
CA PHE A 111 -13.79 -13.69 13.66
C PHE A 111 -14.11 -12.48 12.79
N ASP A 112 -15.40 -12.11 12.71
CA ASP A 112 -15.89 -10.99 11.90
C ASP A 112 -15.19 -9.68 12.26
N GLU A 113 -15.04 -9.40 13.57
CA GLU A 113 -14.35 -8.20 14.06
C GLU A 113 -12.87 -8.21 13.69
N ARG A 114 -12.18 -9.35 13.86
CA ARG A 114 -10.77 -9.50 13.49
C ARG A 114 -10.55 -9.27 12.00
N TYR A 115 -11.37 -9.89 11.15
CA TYR A 115 -11.29 -9.74 9.71
C TYR A 115 -11.57 -8.31 9.26
N VAL A 116 -12.68 -7.70 9.69
CA VAL A 116 -13.03 -6.31 9.34
C VAL A 116 -11.97 -5.33 9.81
N LYS A 117 -11.37 -5.54 11.00
CA LYS A 117 -10.31 -4.67 11.51
C LYS A 117 -9.00 -4.82 10.74
N ALA A 118 -8.53 -6.05 10.53
CA ALA A 118 -7.21 -6.32 9.97
C ALA A 118 -7.18 -6.20 8.44
N PHE A 119 -8.12 -6.87 7.74
CA PHE A 119 -8.14 -6.95 6.28
C PHE A 119 -9.20 -6.06 5.63
N GLY A 120 -10.22 -5.63 6.39
CA GLY A 120 -11.09 -4.54 5.98
C GLY A 120 -10.39 -3.20 6.12
N VAL A 121 -10.31 -2.64 7.33
CA VAL A 121 -9.88 -1.26 7.53
C VAL A 121 -8.37 -1.08 7.46
N LYS A 122 -7.59 -1.80 8.27
CA LYS A 122 -6.14 -1.57 8.36
C LYS A 122 -5.44 -1.82 7.02
N ALA A 123 -5.66 -2.99 6.40
CA ALA A 123 -5.05 -3.33 5.12
C ALA A 123 -5.41 -2.32 4.01
N HIS A 124 -6.66 -1.88 3.94
CA HIS A 124 -7.07 -0.89 2.93
C HIS A 124 -6.50 0.51 3.21
N GLU A 125 -6.37 0.94 4.48
CA GLU A 125 -5.69 2.21 4.79
C GLU A 125 -4.22 2.20 4.36
N ASP A 126 -3.53 1.09 4.56
CA ASP A 126 -2.14 0.92 4.14
C ASP A 126 -2.02 0.87 2.60
N THR A 127 -2.92 0.13 1.93
CA THR A 127 -2.94 0.00 0.47
C THR A 127 -3.37 1.29 -0.22
N VAL A 128 -4.33 2.05 0.32
CA VAL A 128 -4.70 3.37 -0.22
C VAL A 128 -3.50 4.31 -0.18
N LYS A 129 -2.75 4.37 0.91
CA LYS A 129 -1.51 5.19 0.99
C LYS A 129 -0.47 4.76 -0.04
N LEU A 130 -0.28 3.45 -0.21
CA LEU A 130 0.63 2.90 -1.21
C LEU A 130 0.25 3.35 -2.63
N PHE A 131 -1.03 3.25 -2.98
CA PHE A 131 -1.55 3.63 -4.30
C PHE A 131 -1.58 5.14 -4.51
N GLU A 132 -1.91 5.93 -3.49
CA GLU A 132 -1.82 7.40 -3.56
C GLU A 132 -0.39 7.86 -3.84
N GLN A 133 0.60 7.25 -3.19
CA GLN A 133 2.00 7.56 -3.45
C GLN A 133 2.39 7.20 -4.88
N ALA A 134 2.06 5.98 -5.35
CA ALA A 134 2.39 5.56 -6.70
C ALA A 134 1.69 6.41 -7.78
N ALA A 135 0.42 6.76 -7.57
CA ALA A 135 -0.35 7.63 -8.47
C ALA A 135 0.29 9.02 -8.65
N LYS A 136 1.05 9.50 -7.64
CA LYS A 136 1.76 10.78 -7.68
C LYS A 136 3.19 10.63 -8.18
N GLU A 137 3.92 9.64 -7.66
CA GLU A 137 5.39 9.60 -7.68
C GLU A 137 5.98 8.58 -8.63
N ALA A 138 5.21 7.57 -9.08
CA ALA A 138 5.70 6.53 -9.97
C ALA A 138 6.34 7.12 -11.23
N LYS A 139 7.42 6.50 -11.69
CA LYS A 139 8.24 7.03 -12.80
C LYS A 139 7.78 6.48 -14.14
N ASP A 140 7.42 5.21 -14.18
CA ASP A 140 6.80 4.56 -15.32
C ASP A 140 5.34 5.01 -15.46
N ALA A 141 4.97 5.45 -16.67
CA ALA A 141 3.64 6.00 -16.94
C ALA A 141 2.53 4.96 -16.79
N ASP A 142 2.78 3.70 -17.13
CA ASP A 142 1.77 2.63 -17.04
C ASP A 142 1.57 2.22 -15.58
N VAL A 143 2.64 2.20 -14.78
CA VAL A 143 2.56 1.97 -13.33
C VAL A 143 1.78 3.09 -12.64
N LYS A 144 2.04 4.35 -13.01
CA LYS A 144 1.27 5.49 -12.52
C LYS A 144 -0.20 5.39 -12.90
N ALA A 145 -0.50 5.07 -14.17
CA ALA A 145 -1.86 4.95 -14.67
C ALA A 145 -2.62 3.80 -13.97
N PHE A 146 -1.96 2.66 -13.75
CA PHE A 146 -2.52 1.55 -12.98
C PHE A 146 -2.87 1.98 -11.55
N ALA A 147 -1.96 2.68 -10.87
CA ALA A 147 -2.22 3.18 -9.52
C ALA A 147 -3.41 4.15 -9.48
N GLN A 148 -3.48 5.09 -10.43
CA GLN A 148 -4.57 6.06 -10.55
C GLN A 148 -5.92 5.40 -10.84
N LYS A 149 -5.95 4.40 -11.73
CA LYS A 149 -7.17 3.65 -12.10
C LYS A 149 -7.72 2.84 -10.92
N THR A 150 -6.84 2.24 -10.12
CA THR A 150 -7.23 1.31 -9.05
C THR A 150 -7.59 2.02 -7.75
N LEU A 151 -7.00 3.20 -7.48
CA LEU A 151 -7.15 3.93 -6.23
C LEU A 151 -8.62 4.19 -5.82
N PRO A 152 -9.54 4.63 -6.71
CA PRO A 152 -10.93 4.86 -6.32
C PRO A 152 -11.64 3.60 -5.81
N GLY A 153 -11.31 2.43 -6.37
CA GLY A 153 -11.86 1.14 -5.90
C GLY A 153 -11.41 0.83 -4.47
N LEU A 154 -10.12 0.99 -4.18
CA LEU A 154 -9.56 0.77 -2.84
C LEU A 154 -10.16 1.73 -1.80
N GLN A 155 -10.40 2.99 -2.18
CA GLN A 155 -11.07 3.97 -1.32
C GLN A 155 -12.51 3.55 -1.02
N HIS A 156 -13.24 3.08 -2.03
CA HIS A 156 -14.59 2.57 -1.84
C HIS A 156 -14.62 1.33 -0.93
N HIS A 157 -13.71 0.38 -1.13
CA HIS A 157 -13.59 -0.80 -0.27
C HIS A 157 -13.29 -0.41 1.19
N LEU A 158 -12.45 0.60 1.42
CA LEU A 158 -12.20 1.14 2.77
C LEU A 158 -13.47 1.73 3.40
N GLU A 159 -14.29 2.45 2.64
CA GLU A 159 -15.58 2.97 3.11
C GLU A 159 -16.53 1.84 3.51
N MET A 160 -16.64 0.80 2.66
CA MET A 160 -17.42 -0.40 2.97
C MET A 160 -16.94 -1.06 4.27
N ALA A 161 -15.62 -1.24 4.43
CA ALA A 161 -15.04 -1.85 5.62
C ALA A 161 -15.33 -1.04 6.90
N ARG A 162 -15.28 0.29 6.81
CA ARG A 162 -15.63 1.18 7.93
C ARG A 162 -17.11 1.07 8.30
N ALA A 163 -18.00 0.91 7.32
CA ALA A 163 -19.43 0.71 7.57
C ALA A 163 -19.76 -0.62 8.25
N LEU A 164 -18.87 -1.62 8.19
CA LEU A 164 -19.03 -2.91 8.89
C LEU A 164 -18.64 -2.86 10.37
N GLN A 165 -17.89 -1.84 10.78
CA GLN A 165 -17.54 -1.66 12.19
C GLN A 165 -18.80 -1.27 13.00
N PRO A 166 -18.89 -1.67 14.28
CA PRO A 166 -19.95 -1.18 15.14
C PRO A 166 -19.90 0.35 15.19
N ALA A 167 -21.07 1.00 15.24
CA ALA A 167 -21.15 2.43 15.46
C ALA A 167 -20.34 2.79 16.72
N LYS A 168 -19.46 3.80 16.60
CA LYS A 168 -18.81 4.34 17.80
C LYS A 168 -19.91 4.93 18.71
N PRO A 169 -19.87 4.63 20.01
CA PRO A 169 -20.82 5.21 20.96
C PRO A 169 -20.72 6.74 21.02
#